data_AF-A0A4Q3HWP0-F1
#
_entry.id   AF-A0A4Q3HWP0-F1
#
_cell.length_a   1.000
_cell.length_b   1.000
_cell.length_c   1.000
_cell.angle_alpha   90.00
_cell.angle_beta   90.00
_cell.angle_gamma   90.00
#
_symmetry.space_group_name_H-M   'P 1'
#
loop_
_entity.id
_entity.type
_entity.pdbx_description
1 polymer ?
#
loop_
_entity_poly.entity_id
_entity_poly.type
_entity_poly.pdbx_seq_one_letter_code
_entity_poly.pdbx_strand_id
1 'polypeptide(L)'
;VGMYMFKRSREDEHAADRAAGEFAAYVKTLIAERRREPREDLLTHMIHTEHKGQYLTDDELVSTTIVLLNAGHEATVHQIGNSVRVILESGLSPAELFRDEAATERTVEETLRLCAPVHIFQRWALEDAEIDGVSLKRGDKVSLILAAANLDHKKFSDPLVFKPDRQEGQNLSFGAGIHFCIGAPLARLELNTVLPILFRRLPGLKLAGVPTVKDVYHFHGLERLDLTWG
;
A
#
# COMPACT_ATOMS: atom_id res chain seq x y z
N VAL A 1 2.34 10.96 -7.14
CA VAL A 1 1.33 10.37 -8.06
C VAL A 1 1.18 11.09 -9.41
N GLY A 2 1.24 12.43 -9.49
CA GLY A 2 0.96 13.19 -10.74
C GLY A 2 1.78 12.78 -11.97
N MET A 3 3.02 12.30 -11.79
CA MET A 3 3.87 11.84 -12.90
C MET A 3 3.36 10.58 -13.62
N TYR A 4 2.40 9.84 -13.01
CA TYR A 4 1.75 8.68 -13.62
C TYR A 4 0.49 9.05 -14.43
N MET A 5 0.13 10.34 -14.54
CA MET A 5 -1.10 10.80 -15.18
C MET A 5 -0.86 11.26 -16.63
N PHE A 6 -1.84 11.03 -17.51
CA PHE A 6 -1.75 11.34 -18.96
C PHE A 6 -1.64 12.83 -19.31
N LYS A 7 -2.04 13.74 -18.42
CA LYS A 7 -2.13 15.20 -18.68
C LYS A 7 -1.06 16.02 -17.95
N ARG A 8 0.08 15.43 -17.60
CA ARG A 8 1.17 16.17 -16.94
C ARG A 8 1.74 17.24 -17.87
N SER A 9 1.92 18.44 -17.34
CA SER A 9 2.55 19.57 -18.02
C SER A 9 4.06 19.57 -17.77
N ARG A 10 4.81 20.34 -18.57
CA ARG A 10 6.24 20.58 -18.30
C ARG A 10 6.48 21.29 -16.97
N GLU A 11 5.52 22.11 -16.54
CA GLU A 11 5.56 22.74 -15.22
C GLU A 11 5.46 21.69 -14.11
N ASP A 12 4.57 20.71 -14.26
CA ASP A 12 4.45 19.57 -13.32
C ASP A 12 5.75 18.76 -13.26
N GLU A 13 6.38 18.51 -14.41
CA GLU A 13 7.67 17.80 -14.48
C GLU A 13 8.78 18.60 -13.78
N HIS A 14 8.93 19.89 -14.08
CA HIS A 14 9.91 20.74 -13.40
C HIS A 14 9.64 20.88 -11.89
N ALA A 15 8.38 20.91 -11.48
CA ALA A 15 8.01 20.95 -10.07
C ALA A 15 8.34 19.63 -9.37
N ALA A 16 8.09 18.49 -10.01
CA ALA A 16 8.46 17.18 -9.51
C ALA A 16 9.98 17.03 -9.36
N ASP A 17 10.76 17.47 -10.35
CA ASP A 17 12.23 17.44 -10.30
C ASP A 17 12.78 18.32 -9.17
N ARG A 18 12.24 19.53 -8.99
CA ARG A 18 12.62 20.41 -7.87
C ARG A 18 12.31 19.75 -6.53
N ALA A 19 11.09 19.25 -6.35
CA ALA A 19 10.67 18.59 -5.12
C ALA A 19 11.52 17.34 -4.81
N ALA A 20 11.86 16.54 -5.83
CA ALA A 20 12.73 15.39 -5.68
C ALA A 20 14.15 15.80 -5.26
N GLY A 21 14.71 16.86 -5.86
CA GLY A 21 16.01 17.40 -5.51
C GLY A 21 16.06 17.97 -4.09
N GLU A 22 15.07 18.77 -3.71
CA GLU A 22 14.93 19.35 -2.36
C GLU A 22 14.78 18.26 -1.30
N PHE A 23 13.95 17.26 -1.57
CA PHE A 23 13.74 16.16 -0.64
C PHE A 23 14.98 15.27 -0.51
N ALA A 24 15.68 14.98 -1.61
CA ALA A 24 16.95 14.27 -1.57
C ALA A 24 18.01 15.04 -0.76
N ALA A 25 18.09 16.37 -0.94
CA ALA A 25 19.00 17.21 -0.15
C ALA A 25 18.67 17.15 1.34
N TYR A 26 17.39 17.21 1.71
CA TYR A 26 16.93 17.04 3.09
C TYR A 26 17.27 15.67 3.67
N VAL A 27 17.08 14.57 2.93
CA VAL A 27 17.46 13.24 3.41
C VAL A 27 18.98 13.15 3.61
N LYS A 28 19.79 13.79 2.75
CA LYS A 28 21.26 13.88 2.94
C LYS A 28 21.62 14.62 4.23
N THR A 29 20.90 15.68 4.62
CA THR A 29 21.16 16.34 5.91
C THR A 29 20.84 15.40 7.08
N LEU A 30 19.75 14.65 7.02
CA LEU A 30 19.41 13.66 8.05
C LEU A 30 20.43 12.53 8.15
N ILE A 31 20.94 12.03 7.02
CA ILE A 31 21.99 11.02 7.00
C ILE A 31 23.26 11.55 7.69
N ALA A 32 23.67 12.78 7.36
CA ALA A 32 24.84 13.42 7.96
C ALA A 32 24.67 13.62 9.48
N GLU A 33 23.47 13.98 9.94
CA GLU A 33 23.13 14.05 11.36
C GLU A 33 23.24 12.67 12.04
N ARG A 34 22.61 11.63 11.47
CA ARG A 34 22.64 10.27 12.06
C ARG A 34 24.01 9.61 12.06
N ARG A 35 24.91 10.02 11.17
CA ARG A 35 26.33 9.63 11.21
C ARG A 35 27.07 10.26 12.39
N ARG A 36 26.74 11.50 12.75
CA ARG A 36 27.37 12.21 13.88
C ARG A 36 26.76 11.79 15.22
N GLU A 37 25.44 11.65 15.24
CA GLU A 37 24.63 11.33 16.42
C GLU A 37 23.62 10.22 16.07
N PRO A 38 24.03 8.95 16.16
CA PRO A 38 23.16 7.80 15.96
C PRO A 38 21.94 7.82 16.89
N ARG A 39 20.77 7.39 16.40
CA ARG A 39 19.52 7.28 17.17
C ARG A 39 18.88 5.90 17.01
N GLU A 40 17.89 5.59 17.83
CA GLU A 40 17.07 4.37 17.64
C GLU A 40 16.03 4.59 16.54
N ASP A 41 16.48 4.59 15.29
CA ASP A 41 15.61 4.72 14.11
C ASP A 41 16.13 3.92 12.90
N LEU A 42 15.24 3.69 11.94
CA LEU A 42 15.55 2.89 10.75
C LEU A 42 16.67 3.50 9.90
N LEU A 43 16.77 4.83 9.85
CA LEU A 43 17.83 5.50 9.09
C LEU A 43 19.21 5.21 9.70
N THR A 44 19.32 5.27 11.02
CA THR A 44 20.54 4.88 11.75
C THR A 44 20.87 3.41 11.50
N HIS A 45 19.87 2.52 11.54
CA HIS A 45 20.09 1.11 11.22
C HIS A 45 20.63 0.92 9.79
N MET A 46 20.03 1.56 8.78
CA MET A 46 20.48 1.44 7.39
C MET A 46 21.91 1.96 7.17
N ILE A 47 22.30 3.03 7.86
CA ILE A 47 23.65 3.61 7.75
C ILE A 47 24.73 2.63 8.23
N HIS A 48 24.45 1.88 9.30
CA HIS A 48 25.44 1.01 9.95
C HIS A 48 25.31 -0.47 9.55
N THR A 49 24.30 -0.83 8.75
CA THR A 49 24.12 -2.21 8.29
C THR A 49 25.13 -2.53 7.21
N GLU A 50 25.96 -3.53 7.48
CA GLU A 50 26.94 -4.08 6.56
C GLU A 50 26.42 -5.41 5.99
N HIS A 51 26.61 -5.62 4.69
CA HIS A 51 26.36 -6.91 4.04
C HIS A 51 27.48 -7.27 3.05
N LYS A 52 28.19 -8.38 3.30
CA LYS A 52 29.27 -8.91 2.45
C LYS A 52 30.41 -7.92 2.18
N GLY A 53 30.83 -7.19 3.21
CA GLY A 53 31.80 -6.12 3.19
C GLY A 53 31.30 -4.81 2.61
N GLN A 54 30.01 -4.66 2.33
CA GLN A 54 29.44 -3.48 1.67
C GLN A 54 28.43 -2.76 2.58
N TYR A 55 28.48 -1.43 2.53
CA TYR A 55 27.50 -0.54 3.11
C TYR A 55 26.71 0.11 1.98
N LEU A 56 25.50 0.57 2.30
CA LEU A 56 24.75 1.42 1.37
C LEU A 56 25.51 2.72 1.14
N THR A 57 25.64 3.10 -0.13
CA THR A 57 26.11 4.43 -0.54
C THR A 57 25.13 5.51 -0.11
N ASP A 58 25.57 6.78 -0.10
CA ASP A 58 24.68 7.90 0.23
C ASP A 58 23.48 7.98 -0.72
N ASP A 59 23.67 7.70 -2.00
CA ASP A 59 22.58 7.74 -2.98
C ASP A 59 21.62 6.53 -2.81
N GLU A 60 22.12 5.35 -2.43
CA GLU A 60 21.28 4.21 -2.05
C GLU A 60 20.49 4.51 -0.77
N LEU A 61 21.13 5.08 0.27
CA LEU A 61 20.44 5.48 1.51
C LEU A 61 19.32 6.48 1.23
N VAL A 62 19.59 7.50 0.40
CA VAL A 62 18.57 8.46 -0.03
C VAL A 62 17.44 7.76 -0.75
N SER A 63 17.75 6.96 -1.79
CA SER A 63 16.76 6.24 -2.58
C SER A 63 15.90 5.31 -1.72
N THR A 64 16.52 4.49 -0.86
CA THR A 64 15.84 3.56 0.05
C THR A 64 14.95 4.31 1.04
N THR A 65 15.43 5.40 1.64
CA THR A 65 14.63 6.22 2.57
C THR A 65 13.38 6.79 1.89
N ILE A 66 13.55 7.33 0.67
CA ILE A 66 12.44 7.91 -0.09
C ILE A 66 11.41 6.84 -0.44
N VAL A 67 11.83 5.67 -0.93
CA VAL A 67 10.86 4.60 -1.29
C VAL A 67 10.14 4.07 -0.07
N LEU A 68 10.81 3.91 1.09
CA LEU A 68 10.17 3.45 2.32
C LEU A 68 9.14 4.46 2.82
N LEU A 69 9.45 5.76 2.80
CA LEU A 69 8.51 6.80 3.20
C LEU A 69 7.28 6.82 2.27
N ASN A 70 7.50 6.84 0.96
CA ASN A 70 6.41 6.93 -0.01
C ASN A 70 5.53 5.68 0.01
N ALA A 71 6.14 4.48 0.06
CA ALA A 71 5.41 3.22 0.10
C ALA A 71 4.66 3.02 1.42
N GLY A 72 5.24 3.44 2.54
CA GLY A 72 4.64 3.30 3.87
C GLY A 72 3.51 4.30 4.15
N HIS A 73 3.52 5.47 3.51
CA HIS A 73 2.55 6.52 3.77
C HIS A 73 1.28 6.39 2.92
N GLU A 74 1.37 6.57 1.58
CA GLU A 74 0.18 6.70 0.73
C GLU A 74 -0.67 5.42 0.73
N ALA A 75 -0.05 4.25 0.61
CA ALA A 75 -0.76 2.97 0.55
C ALA A 75 -1.55 2.68 1.84
N THR A 76 -0.94 2.93 3.01
CA THR A 76 -1.57 2.64 4.31
C THR A 76 -2.70 3.63 4.62
N VAL A 77 -2.53 4.92 4.29
CA VAL A 77 -3.60 5.93 4.42
C VAL A 77 -4.82 5.54 3.59
N HIS A 78 -4.62 5.17 2.32
CA HIS A 78 -5.70 4.69 1.46
C HIS A 78 -6.35 3.42 1.99
N GLN A 79 -5.55 2.47 2.49
CA GLN A 79 -6.09 1.23 3.03
C GLN A 79 -6.93 1.44 4.28
N ILE A 80 -6.54 2.34 5.18
CA ILE A 80 -7.36 2.67 6.37
C ILE A 80 -8.72 3.21 5.93
N GLY A 81 -8.75 4.20 5.03
CA GLY A 81 -10.00 4.77 4.52
C GLY A 81 -10.88 3.74 3.82
N ASN A 82 -10.30 2.91 2.95
CA ASN A 82 -11.00 1.84 2.26
C ASN A 82 -11.56 0.79 3.23
N SER A 83 -10.80 0.43 4.26
CA SER A 83 -11.21 -0.56 5.26
C SER A 83 -12.42 -0.06 6.04
N VAL A 84 -12.40 1.20 6.49
CA VAL A 84 -13.54 1.82 7.19
C VAL A 84 -14.78 1.83 6.30
N ARG A 85 -14.62 2.24 5.02
CA ARG A 85 -15.72 2.23 4.05
C ARG A 85 -16.34 0.84 3.91
N VAL A 86 -15.53 -0.18 3.60
CA VAL A 86 -16.01 -1.55 3.36
C VAL A 86 -16.70 -2.14 4.59
N ILE A 87 -16.13 -1.93 5.78
CA ILE A 87 -16.73 -2.41 7.03
C ILE A 87 -18.10 -1.77 7.24
N LEU A 88 -18.23 -0.45 7.07
CA LEU A 88 -19.49 0.27 7.23
C LEU A 88 -20.54 -0.13 6.17
N GLU A 89 -20.13 -0.30 4.91
CA GLU A 89 -21.01 -0.75 3.81
C GLU A 89 -21.50 -2.19 4.01
N SER A 90 -20.71 -3.04 4.67
CA SER A 90 -21.06 -4.45 4.90
C SER A 90 -22.23 -4.64 5.86
N GLY A 91 -22.47 -3.67 6.76
CA GLY A 91 -23.45 -3.78 7.84
C GLY A 91 -23.09 -4.80 8.93
N LEU A 92 -21.91 -5.44 8.86
CA LEU A 92 -21.43 -6.36 9.90
C LEU A 92 -21.06 -5.60 11.17
N SER A 93 -21.25 -6.25 12.33
CA SER A 93 -20.96 -5.65 13.63
C SER A 93 -19.45 -5.50 13.84
N PRO A 94 -18.91 -4.28 14.04
CA PRO A 94 -17.50 -4.11 14.39
C PRO A 94 -17.10 -4.83 15.67
N ALA A 95 -18.04 -5.04 16.60
CA ALA A 95 -17.79 -5.80 17.82
C ALA A 95 -17.49 -7.28 17.53
N GLU A 96 -18.08 -7.85 16.48
CA GLU A 96 -17.80 -9.23 16.04
C GLU A 96 -16.51 -9.30 15.21
N LEU A 97 -16.32 -8.33 14.30
CA LEU A 97 -15.13 -8.23 13.45
C LEU A 97 -13.83 -8.08 14.26
N PHE A 98 -13.91 -7.42 15.42
CA PHE A 98 -12.77 -7.11 16.28
C PHE A 98 -12.87 -7.76 17.67
N ARG A 99 -13.59 -8.88 17.78
CA ARG A 99 -13.82 -9.58 19.07
C ARG A 99 -12.56 -10.15 19.70
N ASP A 100 -11.58 -10.52 18.88
CA ASP A 100 -10.25 -11.00 19.28
C ASP A 100 -9.22 -10.71 18.18
N GLU A 101 -7.96 -11.03 18.45
CA GLU A 101 -6.83 -10.82 17.53
C GLU A 101 -7.04 -11.58 16.21
N ALA A 102 -7.43 -12.85 16.27
CA ALA A 102 -7.64 -13.66 15.06
C ALA A 102 -8.77 -13.12 14.17
N ALA A 103 -9.87 -12.65 14.76
CA ALA A 103 -10.97 -12.01 14.01
C ALA A 103 -10.53 -10.68 13.39
N THR A 104 -9.71 -9.92 14.11
CA THR A 104 -9.13 -8.67 13.63
C THR A 104 -8.23 -8.91 12.42
N GLU A 105 -7.33 -9.88 12.49
CA GLU A 105 -6.44 -10.24 11.38
C GLU A 105 -7.21 -10.68 10.14
N ARG A 106 -8.24 -11.53 10.31
CA ARG A 106 -9.11 -11.97 9.22
C ARG A 106 -9.87 -10.80 8.58
N THR A 107 -10.36 -9.89 9.41
CA THR A 107 -11.00 -8.64 8.96
C THR A 107 -10.03 -7.80 8.13
N VAL A 108 -8.81 -7.58 8.62
CA VAL A 108 -7.78 -6.80 7.93
C VAL A 108 -7.40 -7.43 6.60
N GLU A 109 -7.13 -8.73 6.56
CA GLU A 109 -6.79 -9.42 5.31
C GLU A 109 -7.90 -9.36 4.27
N GLU A 110 -9.16 -9.45 4.69
CA GLU A 110 -10.29 -9.33 3.76
C GLU A 110 -10.47 -7.90 3.23
N THR A 111 -10.24 -6.87 4.06
CA THR A 111 -10.23 -5.49 3.56
C THR A 111 -9.10 -5.22 2.57
N LEU A 112 -7.93 -5.84 2.78
CA LEU A 112 -6.79 -5.76 1.85
C LEU A 112 -7.17 -6.41 0.52
N ARG A 113 -7.75 -7.62 0.55
CA ARG A 113 -8.20 -8.32 -0.66
C ARG A 113 -9.16 -7.45 -1.47
N LEU A 114 -10.24 -6.96 -0.84
CA LEU A 114 -11.29 -6.22 -1.56
C LEU A 114 -10.85 -4.86 -2.08
N CYS A 115 -9.96 -4.17 -1.38
CA CYS A 115 -9.65 -2.77 -1.67
C CYS A 115 -8.14 -2.50 -1.72
N ALA A 116 -7.40 -3.37 -2.40
CA ALA A 116 -5.95 -3.26 -2.58
C ALA A 116 -5.56 -1.81 -2.95
N PRO A 117 -4.79 -1.11 -2.09
CA PRO A 117 -4.57 0.32 -2.21
C PRO A 117 -3.63 0.64 -3.39
N VAL A 118 -2.77 -0.30 -3.76
CA VAL A 118 -2.03 -0.32 -5.01
C VAL A 118 -2.58 -1.47 -5.84
N HIS A 119 -3.26 -1.15 -6.93
CA HIS A 119 -4.01 -2.16 -7.69
C HIS A 119 -3.25 -2.71 -8.90
N ILE A 120 -2.10 -2.13 -9.25
CA ILE A 120 -1.38 -2.44 -10.49
C ILE A 120 0.14 -2.27 -10.36
N PHE A 121 0.90 -3.22 -10.90
CA PHE A 121 2.34 -3.10 -11.11
C PHE A 121 2.72 -3.47 -12.54
N GLN A 122 3.83 -2.95 -13.04
CA GLN A 122 4.32 -3.23 -14.39
C GLN A 122 5.60 -4.06 -14.36
N ARG A 123 5.76 -4.92 -15.36
CA ARG A 123 6.97 -5.69 -15.65
C ARG A 123 7.32 -5.59 -17.13
N TRP A 124 8.56 -5.90 -17.45
CA TRP A 124 9.05 -5.98 -18.83
C TRP A 124 9.52 -7.40 -19.11
N ALA A 125 9.14 -7.94 -20.26
CA ALA A 125 9.67 -9.19 -20.75
C ALA A 125 11.14 -8.99 -21.16
N LEU A 126 12.06 -9.65 -20.47
CA LEU A 126 13.50 -9.55 -20.76
C LEU A 126 13.93 -10.48 -21.89
N GLU A 127 13.10 -11.47 -22.22
CA GLU A 127 13.25 -12.42 -23.30
C GLU A 127 11.86 -12.81 -23.81
N ASP A 128 11.82 -13.48 -24.96
CA ASP A 128 10.59 -14.06 -25.47
C ASP A 128 10.08 -15.14 -24.50
N ALA A 129 8.79 -15.09 -24.16
CA ALA A 129 8.17 -16.01 -23.20
C ALA A 129 6.74 -16.36 -23.60
N GLU A 130 6.22 -17.46 -23.05
CA GLU A 130 4.82 -17.84 -23.16
C GLU A 130 4.25 -18.10 -21.76
N ILE A 131 3.16 -17.44 -21.40
CA ILE A 131 2.49 -17.56 -20.10
C ILE A 131 1.01 -17.80 -20.34
N ASP A 132 0.48 -18.95 -19.92
CA ASP A 132 -0.93 -19.33 -20.09
C ASP A 132 -1.45 -19.12 -21.54
N GLY A 133 -0.61 -19.46 -22.53
CA GLY A 133 -0.91 -19.31 -23.96
C GLY A 133 -0.77 -17.88 -24.50
N VAL A 134 -0.35 -16.92 -23.68
CA VAL A 134 -0.01 -15.55 -24.11
C VAL A 134 1.47 -15.50 -24.47
N SER A 135 1.76 -15.26 -25.75
CA SER A 135 3.13 -15.02 -26.22
C SER A 135 3.54 -13.58 -25.95
N LEU A 136 4.66 -13.41 -25.26
CA LEU A 136 5.31 -12.14 -24.96
C LEU A 136 6.64 -12.08 -25.71
N LYS A 137 6.93 -10.94 -26.32
CA LYS A 137 8.22 -10.64 -26.93
C LYS A 137 9.10 -9.85 -25.99
N ARG A 138 10.41 -10.00 -26.14
CA ARG A 138 11.37 -9.15 -25.44
C ARG A 138 11.01 -7.67 -25.63
N GLY A 139 10.90 -6.95 -24.53
CA GLY A 139 10.51 -5.53 -24.51
C GLY A 139 9.02 -5.29 -24.36
N ASP A 140 8.17 -6.32 -24.35
CA ASP A 140 6.76 -6.15 -24.03
C ASP A 140 6.60 -5.73 -22.57
N LYS A 141 5.68 -4.77 -22.34
CA LYS A 141 5.31 -4.31 -21.00
C LYS A 141 4.04 -5.02 -20.55
N VAL A 142 4.12 -5.71 -19.42
CA VAL A 142 3.01 -6.44 -18.81
C VAL A 142 2.51 -5.68 -17.60
N SER A 143 1.20 -5.46 -17.52
CA SER A 143 0.55 -4.88 -16.34
C SER A 143 -0.12 -5.98 -15.52
N LEU A 144 0.32 -6.13 -14.27
CA LEU A 144 -0.20 -7.07 -13.29
C LEU A 144 -1.28 -6.35 -12.46
N ILE A 145 -2.55 -6.64 -12.73
CA ILE A 145 -3.68 -6.00 -12.05
C ILE A 145 -4.01 -6.80 -10.77
N LEU A 146 -3.34 -6.46 -9.68
CA LEU A 146 -3.47 -7.13 -8.39
C LEU A 146 -4.92 -7.13 -7.87
N ALA A 147 -5.62 -6.00 -8.02
CA ALA A 147 -7.02 -5.90 -7.60
C ALA A 147 -7.94 -6.85 -8.38
N ALA A 148 -7.70 -7.03 -9.69
CA ALA A 148 -8.50 -7.97 -10.47
C ALA A 148 -8.25 -9.42 -10.03
N ALA A 149 -6.98 -9.78 -9.75
CA ALA A 149 -6.65 -11.10 -9.22
C ALA A 149 -7.27 -11.36 -7.84
N ASN A 150 -7.34 -10.34 -6.98
CA ASN A 150 -8.02 -10.42 -5.69
C ASN A 150 -9.55 -10.60 -5.80
N LEU A 151 -10.13 -10.30 -6.96
CA LEU A 151 -11.56 -10.42 -7.25
C LEU A 151 -11.86 -11.54 -8.26
N ASP A 152 -10.88 -12.41 -8.56
CA ASP A 152 -11.07 -13.51 -9.50
C ASP A 152 -12.04 -14.55 -8.93
N HIS A 153 -13.17 -14.76 -9.60
CA HIS A 153 -14.19 -15.73 -9.26
C HIS A 153 -13.69 -17.19 -9.31
N LYS A 154 -12.60 -17.46 -10.04
CA LYS A 154 -11.95 -18.79 -10.03
C LYS A 154 -11.23 -19.07 -8.72
N LYS A 155 -10.86 -18.02 -7.98
CA LYS A 155 -10.11 -18.10 -6.72
C LYS A 155 -10.99 -17.80 -5.50
N PHE A 156 -11.86 -16.82 -5.60
CA PHE A 156 -12.71 -16.34 -4.49
C PHE A 156 -14.19 -16.41 -4.90
N SER A 157 -14.98 -17.20 -4.17
CA SER A 157 -16.44 -17.24 -4.24
C SER A 157 -17.04 -15.88 -3.89
N ASP A 158 -18.11 -15.43 -4.54
CA ASP A 158 -18.74 -14.12 -4.27
C ASP A 158 -17.72 -12.98 -4.07
N PRO A 159 -16.79 -12.75 -5.04
CA PRO A 159 -15.53 -12.05 -4.77
C PRO A 159 -15.71 -10.59 -4.33
N LEU A 160 -16.86 -9.98 -4.60
CA LEU A 160 -17.21 -8.61 -4.21
C LEU A 160 -17.81 -8.50 -2.81
N VAL A 161 -18.16 -9.62 -2.17
CA VAL A 161 -18.73 -9.63 -0.82
C VAL A 161 -17.62 -9.63 0.22
N PHE A 162 -17.71 -8.71 1.18
CA PHE A 162 -16.85 -8.65 2.36
C PHE A 162 -17.15 -9.82 3.30
N LYS A 163 -16.23 -10.79 3.35
CA LYS A 163 -16.37 -12.01 4.14
C LYS A 163 -15.03 -12.31 4.86
N PRO A 164 -14.84 -11.81 6.09
CA PRO A 164 -13.61 -12.02 6.86
C PRO A 164 -13.24 -13.49 7.08
N ASP A 165 -14.22 -14.36 7.25
CA ASP A 165 -13.99 -15.78 7.56
C ASP A 165 -13.72 -16.65 6.32
N ARG A 166 -13.33 -16.07 5.17
CA ARG A 166 -12.92 -16.83 3.98
C ARG A 166 -11.72 -17.72 4.25
N GLN A 167 -11.68 -18.87 3.58
CA GLN A 167 -10.59 -19.85 3.67
C GLN A 167 -10.00 -20.19 2.29
N GLU A 168 -10.09 -19.28 1.33
CA GLU A 168 -9.70 -19.51 -0.07
C GLU A 168 -8.23 -19.17 -0.37
N GLY A 169 -7.47 -18.79 0.66
CA GLY A 169 -6.04 -18.50 0.60
C GLY A 169 -5.71 -17.01 0.58
N GLN A 170 -4.45 -16.72 0.24
CA GLN A 170 -3.89 -15.37 0.33
C GLN A 170 -4.32 -14.50 -0.86
N ASN A 171 -4.46 -13.20 -0.58
CA ASN A 171 -4.62 -12.15 -1.58
C ASN A 171 -3.25 -11.65 -2.07
N LEU A 172 -3.25 -10.88 -3.15
CA LEU A 172 -2.07 -10.32 -3.82
C LEU A 172 -1.90 -8.82 -3.58
N SER A 173 -2.55 -8.24 -2.56
CA SER A 173 -2.48 -6.79 -2.29
C SER A 173 -1.07 -6.31 -1.94
N PHE A 174 -0.24 -7.22 -1.42
CA PHE A 174 1.18 -7.00 -1.15
C PHE A 174 2.12 -7.52 -2.26
N GLY A 175 1.55 -7.96 -3.39
CA GLY A 175 2.29 -8.59 -4.48
C GLY A 175 2.80 -9.99 -4.12
N ALA A 176 3.79 -10.45 -4.88
CA ALA A 176 4.42 -11.76 -4.71
C ALA A 176 5.85 -11.77 -5.27
N GLY A 177 6.62 -12.80 -4.95
CA GLY A 177 7.98 -13.03 -5.46
C GLY A 177 9.03 -12.11 -4.82
N ILE A 178 10.11 -11.85 -5.55
CA ILE A 178 11.28 -11.11 -5.05
C ILE A 178 10.99 -9.66 -4.62
N HIS A 179 9.87 -9.09 -5.09
CA HIS A 179 9.41 -7.75 -4.74
C HIS A 179 8.15 -7.78 -3.85
N PHE A 180 7.91 -8.87 -3.13
CA PHE A 180 6.88 -8.92 -2.10
C PHE A 180 7.08 -7.74 -1.12
N CYS A 181 5.97 -7.09 -0.75
CA CYS A 181 6.01 -5.85 0.02
C CYS A 181 6.80 -5.99 1.33
N ILE A 182 7.91 -5.25 1.42
CA ILE A 182 8.74 -5.17 2.63
C ILE A 182 7.98 -4.58 3.83
N GLY A 183 7.03 -3.69 3.56
CA GLY A 183 6.19 -3.03 4.58
C GLY A 183 4.98 -3.84 5.03
N ALA A 184 4.73 -5.03 4.48
CA ALA A 184 3.53 -5.81 4.78
C ALA A 184 3.33 -6.09 6.29
N PRO A 185 4.38 -6.43 7.08
CA PRO A 185 4.22 -6.61 8.53
C PRO A 185 3.81 -5.32 9.25
N LEU A 186 4.39 -4.17 8.86
CA LEU A 186 4.06 -2.89 9.47
C LEU A 186 2.64 -2.43 9.10
N ALA A 187 2.26 -2.53 7.83
CA ALA A 187 0.91 -2.19 7.38
C ALA A 187 -0.16 -3.03 8.11
N ARG A 188 0.09 -4.32 8.30
CA ARG A 188 -0.79 -5.20 9.10
C ARG A 188 -0.87 -4.75 10.56
N LEU A 189 0.27 -4.46 11.18
CA LEU A 189 0.32 -3.98 12.56
C LEU A 189 -0.51 -2.69 12.72
N GLU A 190 -0.33 -1.73 11.81
CA GLU A 190 -1.08 -0.48 11.81
C GLU A 190 -2.59 -0.72 11.66
N LEU A 191 -3.01 -1.53 10.69
CA LEU A 191 -4.42 -1.84 10.44
C LEU A 191 -5.07 -2.62 11.60
N ASN A 192 -4.38 -3.63 12.12
CA ASN A 192 -4.82 -4.42 13.27
C ASN A 192 -4.93 -3.56 14.54
N THR A 193 -4.19 -2.44 14.61
CA THR A 193 -4.25 -1.52 15.75
C THR A 193 -5.31 -0.45 15.56
N VAL A 194 -5.31 0.25 14.43
CA VAL A 194 -6.12 1.46 14.22
C VAL A 194 -7.60 1.13 14.06
N LEU A 195 -7.95 0.06 13.35
CA LEU A 195 -9.36 -0.25 13.05
C LEU A 195 -10.15 -0.62 14.32
N PRO A 196 -9.68 -1.55 15.19
CA PRO A 196 -10.39 -1.83 16.44
C PRO A 196 -10.48 -0.61 17.36
N ILE A 197 -9.44 0.23 17.41
CA ILE A 197 -9.43 1.44 18.23
C ILE A 197 -10.49 2.43 17.73
N LEU A 198 -10.56 2.66 16.42
CA LEU A 198 -11.50 3.58 15.80
C LEU A 198 -12.96 3.20 16.12
N PHE A 199 -13.35 1.95 15.81
CA PHE A 199 -14.72 1.48 16.00
C PHE A 199 -15.11 1.34 17.48
N ARG A 200 -14.15 1.12 18.38
CA ARG A 200 -14.39 1.11 19.83
C ARG A 200 -14.55 2.52 20.39
N ARG A 201 -13.76 3.49 19.91
CA ARG A 201 -13.78 4.89 20.38
C ARG A 201 -14.98 5.66 19.83
N LEU A 202 -15.46 5.30 18.64
CA LEU A 202 -16.59 5.93 17.96
C LEU A 202 -17.72 4.90 17.75
N PRO A 203 -18.44 4.49 18.82
CA PRO A 203 -19.60 3.62 18.66
C PRO A 203 -20.64 4.31 17.78
N GLY A 204 -21.35 3.53 16.96
CA GLY A 204 -22.37 4.07 16.06
C GLY A 204 -21.82 4.84 14.85
N LEU A 205 -20.52 4.73 14.56
CA LEU A 205 -19.89 5.31 13.36
C LEU A 205 -20.64 4.86 12.09
N LYS A 206 -20.96 5.82 11.22
CA LYS A 206 -21.71 5.63 9.97
C LYS A 206 -21.18 6.54 8.87
N LEU A 207 -21.39 6.13 7.62
CA LEU A 207 -21.16 6.99 6.46
C LEU A 207 -22.10 8.19 6.49
N ALA A 208 -21.55 9.40 6.34
CA ALA A 208 -22.32 10.65 6.25
C ALA A 208 -22.72 11.00 4.80
N GLY A 209 -22.21 10.25 3.83
CA GLY A 209 -22.45 10.44 2.41
C GLY A 209 -21.82 9.33 1.58
N VAL A 210 -22.02 9.37 0.26
CA VAL A 210 -21.42 8.42 -0.66
C VAL A 210 -19.93 8.76 -0.83
N PRO A 211 -18.99 7.86 -0.47
CA PRO A 211 -17.57 8.12 -0.62
C PRO A 211 -17.17 8.28 -2.08
N THR A 212 -16.25 9.21 -2.36
CA THR A 212 -15.72 9.40 -3.70
C THR A 212 -14.34 8.77 -3.80
N VAL A 213 -14.16 7.85 -4.74
CA VAL A 213 -12.84 7.28 -5.07
C VAL A 213 -12.06 8.33 -5.86
N LYS A 214 -10.80 8.54 -5.47
CA LYS A 214 -9.91 9.47 -6.14
C LYS A 214 -9.57 8.97 -7.54
N ASP A 215 -9.70 9.84 -8.54
CA ASP A 215 -9.36 9.52 -9.94
C ASP A 215 -7.84 9.62 -10.17
N VAL A 216 -7.11 8.63 -9.67
CA VAL A 216 -5.66 8.49 -9.84
C VAL A 216 -5.31 7.09 -10.33
N TYR A 217 -4.44 7.03 -11.33
CA TYR A 217 -4.13 5.77 -12.01
C TYR A 217 -3.44 4.72 -11.12
N HIS A 218 -2.57 5.13 -10.19
CA HIS A 218 -1.69 4.18 -9.51
C HIS A 218 -2.22 3.66 -8.17
N PHE A 219 -3.14 4.39 -7.55
CA PHE A 219 -3.68 4.09 -6.22
C PHE A 219 -5.20 3.94 -6.28
N HIS A 220 -5.72 3.00 -5.49
CA HIS A 220 -7.14 2.90 -5.20
C HIS A 220 -7.39 3.44 -3.79
N GLY A 221 -7.86 4.67 -3.70
CA GLY A 221 -8.12 5.33 -2.42
C GLY A 221 -9.22 6.36 -2.54
N LEU A 222 -9.78 6.71 -1.39
CA LEU A 222 -10.84 7.72 -1.31
C LEU A 222 -10.25 9.12 -1.36
N GLU A 223 -10.90 10.01 -2.10
CA GLU A 223 -10.61 11.45 -2.04
C GLU A 223 -11.04 12.01 -0.68
N ARG A 224 -12.19 11.54 -0.18
CA ARG A 224 -12.76 11.92 1.11
C ARG A 224 -13.70 10.82 1.62
N LEU A 225 -13.71 10.63 2.95
CA LEU A 225 -14.64 9.75 3.65
C LEU A 225 -15.31 10.52 4.79
N ASP A 226 -16.52 11.02 4.55
CA ASP A 226 -17.30 11.75 5.55
C ASP A 226 -18.07 10.78 6.45
N LEU A 227 -17.93 10.96 7.77
CA LEU A 227 -18.48 10.07 8.78
C LEU A 227 -19.28 10.85 9.83
N THR A 228 -20.28 10.19 10.42
CA THR A 228 -20.99 10.66 11.63
C THR A 228 -20.90 9.58 12.72
N TRP A 229 -20.92 9.98 13.98
CA TRP A 229 -20.96 9.06 15.13
C TRP A 229 -21.78 9.71 16.26
N GLY A 230 -22.46 8.89 17.05
CA GLY A 230 -23.40 9.33 18.09
C GLY A 230 -24.17 8.17 18.67
#